data_AF-A0A392UQU6-F1
#
_entry.id   AF-A0A392UQU6-F1
#
_cell.length_a   1.000
_cell.length_b   1.000
_cell.length_c   1.000
_cell.angle_alpha   90.00
_cell.angle_beta   90.00
_cell.angle_gamma   90.00
#
_symmetry.space_group_name_H-M   'P 1'
#
loop_
_entity.id
_entity.type
_entity.pdbx_description
1 polymer ?
#
loop_
_entity_poly.entity_id
_entity_poly.type
_entity_poly.pdbx_seq_one_letter_code
_entity_poly.pdbx_strand_id
1 'polypeptide(L)' 'MGQDANAWCAYHRCKGHDTENCFRLRDLIEDLIRSGHLRKFIDDAAKGHIALPKQERHPPKKEGGG' A
#
# COMPACT_ATOMS: atom_id res chain seq x y z
N MET A 1 -23.91 9.08 -1.73
CA MET A 1 -22.76 8.22 -2.06
C MET A 1 -22.85 7.03 -1.12
N GLY A 2 -23.11 5.84 -1.67
CA GLY A 2 -23.57 4.68 -0.91
C GLY A 2 -22.54 4.22 0.12
N GLN A 3 -22.95 4.19 1.38
CA GLN A 3 -22.22 3.51 2.42
C GLN A 3 -22.68 2.05 2.36
N ASP A 4 -21.96 1.23 1.61
CA ASP A 4 -22.15 -0.20 1.67
C ASP A 4 -21.59 -0.65 3.03
N ALA A 5 -22.47 -0.88 4.01
CA ALA A 5 -22.08 -1.27 5.37
C ALA A 5 -21.29 -2.59 5.42
N ASN A 6 -21.35 -3.37 4.33
CA ASN A 6 -20.58 -4.60 4.13
C ASN A 6 -19.26 -4.42 3.35
N ALA A 7 -19.00 -3.23 2.81
CA ALA A 7 -17.76 -2.94 2.09
C ALA A 7 -16.56 -2.90 3.04
N TRP A 8 -15.41 -3.39 2.58
CA TRP A 8 -14.19 -3.51 3.37
C TRP A 8 -13.00 -2.85 2.67
N CYS A 9 -12.41 -1.84 3.32
CA CYS A 9 -11.24 -1.17 2.82
C CYS A 9 -9.99 -1.91 3.31
N ALA A 10 -9.27 -2.57 2.42
CA ALA A 10 -8.04 -3.29 2.77
C ALA A 10 -6.91 -2.33 3.18
N TYR A 11 -6.92 -1.10 2.65
CA TYR A 11 -5.94 -0.07 2.96
C TYR A 11 -6.09 0.46 4.41
N HIS A 12 -7.32 0.76 4.83
CA HIS A 12 -7.60 1.23 6.19
C HIS A 12 -7.96 0.12 7.18
N ARG A 13 -8.22 -1.10 6.68
CA ARG A 13 -8.72 -2.25 7.44
C ARG A 13 -9.97 -1.90 8.24
N CYS A 14 -10.90 -1.19 7.59
CA CYS A 14 -12.16 -0.74 8.18
C CYS A 14 -13.36 -1.09 7.28
N LYS A 15 -14.54 -1.22 7.90
CA LYS A 15 -15.82 -1.39 7.21
C LYS A 15 -16.41 -0.05 6.79
N GLY A 16 -17.26 -0.07 5.76
CA GLY A 16 -18.09 1.06 5.33
C GLY A 16 -17.75 1.62 3.94
N HIS A 17 -16.58 1.29 3.39
CA HIS A 17 -16.22 1.54 2.00
C HIS A 17 -15.17 0.51 1.55
N ASP A 18 -15.10 0.25 0.24
CA ASP A 18 -14.06 -0.59 -0.34
C ASP A 18 -12.81 0.23 -0.67
N THR A 19 -11.68 -0.45 -0.87
CA THR A 19 -10.42 0.22 -1.25
C THR A 19 -10.57 1.09 -2.49
N GLU A 20 -11.39 0.69 -3.46
CA GLU A 20 -11.66 1.44 -4.70
C GLU A 20 -12.46 2.73 -4.47
N ASN A 21 -13.37 2.71 -3.48
CA ASN A 21 -14.17 3.88 -3.08
C ASN A 21 -13.54 4.66 -1.91
N CYS A 22 -12.27 4.38 -1.58
CA CYS A 22 -11.56 5.11 -0.55
C CYS A 22 -11.12 6.49 -1.07
N PHE A 23 -11.92 7.52 -0.79
CA PHE A 23 -11.63 8.90 -1.17
C PHE A 23 -10.25 9.36 -0.66
N ARG A 24 -9.91 9.05 0.59
CA ARG A 24 -8.60 9.38 1.18
C ARG A 24 -7.43 8.75 0.43
N LEU A 25 -7.57 7.50 -0.02
CA LEU A 25 -6.55 6.84 -0.82
C LEU A 25 -6.42 7.49 -2.19
N ARG A 26 -7.55 7.85 -2.80
CA ARG A 26 -7.57 8.52 -4.10
C ARG A 26 -6.93 9.90 -4.04
N ASP A 27 -7.27 10.72 -3.06
CA ASP A 27 -6.65 12.03 -2.82
C ASP A 27 -5.14 11.89 -2.61
N LEU A 28 -4.70 10.89 -1.84
CA LEU A 28 -3.28 10.63 -1.62
C LEU A 28 -2.55 10.28 -2.93
N ILE A 29 -3.17 9.44 -3.78
CA ILE A 29 -2.61 9.11 -5.09
C ILE A 29 -2.53 10.36 -5.97
N GLU A 30 -3.58 11.18 -6.00
CA GLU A 30 -3.62 12.43 -6.77
C GLU A 30 -2.55 13.42 -6.29
N ASP A 31 -2.35 13.57 -4.98
CA ASP A 31 -1.30 14.43 -4.44
C ASP A 31 0.11 13.88 -4.75
N LEU A 32 0.31 12.56 -4.71
CA LEU A 32 1.59 11.94 -5.12
C LEU A 32 1.90 12.16 -6.61
N ILE A 33 0.86 12.18 -7.46
CA ILE A 33 0.97 12.53 -8.88
C ILE A 33 1.33 14.01 -9.02
N ARG A 34 0.58 14.90 -8.36
CA ARG A 34 0.76 16.36 -8.44
C ARG A 34 2.11 16.82 -7.90
N SER A 35 2.61 16.18 -6.84
CA SER A 35 3.89 16.54 -6.23
C SER A 35 5.11 16.11 -7.07
N GLY A 36 4.90 15.43 -8.21
CA GLY A 36 5.98 14.90 -9.05
C GLY A 36 6.79 13.79 -8.40
N HIS A 37 6.44 13.36 -7.19
CA HIS A 37 7.11 12.27 -6.48
C HIS A 37 6.82 10.94 -7.17
N LEU A 38 5.61 10.76 -7.72
CA LEU A 38 5.29 9.57 -8.50
C LEU A 38 6.17 9.46 -9.75
N ARG A 39 6.46 10.59 -10.43
CA ARG A 39 7.34 10.57 -11.61
C ARG A 39 8.75 10.13 -11.24
N LYS A 40 9.29 10.65 -10.13
CA LYS A 40 10.61 10.24 -9.60
C LYS A 40 10.62 8.77 -9.20
N PHE A 41 9.57 8.30 -8.52
CA PHE A 41 9.43 6.90 -8.14
C PHE A 41 9.38 5.98 -9.37
N ILE A 42 8.62 6.33 -10.42
CA ILE A 42 8.58 5.55 -11.66
C ILE A 42 9.94 5.57 -12.37
N ASP A 43 10.63 6.71 -12.39
CA ASP A 43 11.97 6.83 -12.96
C ASP A 43 13.00 5.99 -12.19
N ASP A 44 12.95 6.03 -10.85
CA ASP A 44 13.77 5.18 -9.97
C ASP A 44 13.40 3.69 -10.13
N ALA A 45 12.12 3.36 -10.36
CA ALA A 45 11.67 1.99 -10.65
C ALA A 45 12.18 1.48 -11.99
N ALA A 46 12.07 2.30 -13.03
CA ALA A 46 12.59 1.98 -14.36
C ALA A 46 14.12 1.82 -14.34
N LYS A 47 14.81 2.57 -13.47
CA LYS A 47 16.26 2.46 -13.25
C LYS A 47 16.66 1.30 -12.32
N GLY A 48 15.70 0.54 -11.77
CA GLY A 48 15.97 -0.56 -10.84
C GLY A 48 16.49 -0.09 -9.47
N HIS A 49 16.36 1.20 -9.16
CA HIS A 49 16.82 1.84 -7.93
C HIS A 49 15.74 1.89 -6.84
N ILE A 50 14.57 1.27 -7.07
CA ILE A 50 13.61 1.03 -5.98
C ILE A 50 14.29 0.05 -5.02
N ALA A 51 14.89 0.60 -3.97
CA ALA A 51 15.13 -0.13 -2.74
C ALA A 51 13.77 -0.46 -2.15
N LEU A 52 13.10 -1.49 -2.71
CA LEU A 52 11.95 -2.08 -2.05
C LEU A 52 12.47 -2.45 -0.67
N PRO A 53 11.84 -1.98 0.43
CA PRO A 53 12.24 -2.43 1.75
C PRO A 53 12.24 -3.95 1.67
N LYS A 54 13.44 -4.54 1.81
CA LYS A 54 13.63 -5.98 1.83
C LYS A 54 12.70 -6.42 2.95
N GLN A 55 11.56 -7.02 2.60
CA GLN A 55 10.74 -7.68 3.60
C GLN A 55 11.68 -8.73 4.16
N GLU A 56 12.27 -8.44 5.32
CA GLU A 56 13.06 -9.42 6.05
C GLU A 56 12.09 -10.57 6.27
N ARG A 57 12.22 -11.61 5.45
CA ARG A 57 11.61 -12.89 5.72
C ARG A 57 12.30 -13.35 6.98
N HIS A 58 11.70 -13.05 8.14
CA HIS A 58 12.13 -13.62 9.39
C HIS A 58 12.15 -15.14 9.17
N PRO A 59 13.31 -15.80 9.27
CA PRO A 59 13.35 -17.25 9.14
C PRO A 59 12.48 -17.85 10.25
N PRO A 60 11.69 -18.90 9.97
CA PRO A 60 10.99 -19.61 11.03
C PRO A 60 12.04 -20.12 12.00
N LYS A 61 11.94 -19.71 13.28
CA LYS A 61 12.78 -20.20 14.36
C LYS A 61 12.72 -21.73 14.32
N LYS A 62 13.87 -22.36 14.09
CA LYS A 62 14.07 -23.79 14.32
C LYS A 62 14.09 -23.98 15.83
N GLU A 63 12.95 -24.32 16.40
CA GLU A 63 12.85 -24.86 17.74
C GLU A 63 13.37 -26.30 17.70
N GLY A 64 14.58 -26.49 18.19
CA GLY A 64 15.16 -27.80 18.47
C GLY A 64 15.45 -27.90 19.96
N GLY A 65 15.01 -28.99 20.58
CA GLY A 65 15.49 -29.41 21.89
C GLY A 65 14.39 -29.94 22.81
N GLY A 66 14.27 -31.26 22.84
CA GLY A 66 13.44 -32.06 23.75
C GLY A 66 13.47 -33.51 23.33
#